data_AF-A0A1G3AC59-F1
#
_entry.id   AF-A0A1G3AC59-F1
#
_cell.length_a   1.000
_cell.length_b   1.000
_cell.length_c   1.000
_cell.angle_alpha   90.00
_cell.angle_beta   90.00
_cell.angle_gamma   90.00
#
_symmetry.space_group_name_H-M   'P 1'
#
loop_
_entity.id
_entity.type
_entity.pdbx_description
1 polymer ?
#
loop_
_entity_poly.entity_id
_entity_poly.type
_entity_poly.pdbx_seq_one_letter_code
_entity_poly.pdbx_strand_id
1 'polypeptide(L)'
;MSREPNQADRPPAAEDIPEIAREKRTIRAMVEIYCRAHHDPNGGICLDCREVLDYAHARLDRCPFGGDKTNCAQCSAHCYKPAMRVRVKEIMRFAGPRMACRHPILALRHQLRSFKKPKRKGTKSP
;
A
#
# COMPACT_ATOMS: atom_id res chain seq x y z
N MET A 1 -30.97 -21.98 -21.98
CA MET A 1 -30.53 -22.18 -20.58
C MET A 1 -29.04 -21.92 -20.53
N SER A 2 -28.65 -20.66 -20.31
CA SER A 2 -27.23 -20.28 -20.23
C SER A 2 -26.67 -20.87 -18.95
N ARG A 3 -25.71 -21.81 -19.08
CA ARG A 3 -24.97 -22.37 -17.94
C ARG A 3 -24.21 -21.22 -17.27
N GLU A 4 -24.52 -20.94 -16.01
CA GLU A 4 -23.69 -20.04 -15.21
C GLU A 4 -22.28 -20.65 -15.07
N PRO A 5 -21.21 -19.86 -15.27
CA PRO A 5 -19.86 -20.35 -15.10
C PRO A 5 -19.59 -20.66 -13.63
N ASN A 6 -18.91 -21.80 -13.39
CA ASN A 6 -18.56 -22.32 -12.08
C ASN A 6 -17.61 -21.33 -11.36
N GLN A 7 -17.82 -21.12 -10.06
CA GLN A 7 -17.05 -20.21 -9.21
C GLN A 7 -15.52 -20.47 -9.26
N ALA A 8 -15.12 -21.70 -9.61
CA ALA A 8 -13.72 -22.10 -9.78
C ALA A 8 -13.02 -21.56 -11.05
N ASP A 9 -13.78 -21.11 -12.06
CA ASP A 9 -13.26 -20.59 -13.33
C ASP A 9 -13.15 -19.05 -13.34
N ARG A 10 -13.54 -18.39 -12.25
CA ARG A 10 -13.43 -16.94 -12.11
C ARG A 10 -11.97 -16.58 -11.83
N PRO A 11 -11.33 -15.69 -12.61
CA PRO A 11 -10.00 -15.19 -12.25
C PRO A 11 -10.05 -14.66 -10.81
N PRO A 12 -9.04 -14.96 -9.97
CA PRO A 12 -9.08 -14.60 -8.56
C PRO A 12 -9.35 -13.11 -8.44
N ALA A 13 -10.38 -12.74 -7.68
CA ALA A 13 -10.62 -11.34 -7.41
C ALA A 13 -9.36 -10.81 -6.70
N ALA A 14 -9.00 -9.54 -6.90
CA ALA A 14 -7.83 -8.98 -6.24
C ALA A 14 -7.90 -9.03 -4.69
N GLU A 15 -9.06 -9.38 -4.15
CA GLU A 15 -9.33 -9.64 -2.73
C GLU A 15 -8.84 -11.02 -2.26
N ASP A 16 -8.70 -11.98 -3.17
CA ASP A 16 -8.25 -13.36 -2.90
C ASP A 16 -6.72 -13.46 -2.83
N ILE A 17 -6.00 -12.41 -3.24
CA ILE A 17 -4.53 -12.31 -3.17
C ILE A 17 -4.12 -11.74 -1.80
N PRO A 18 -3.47 -12.53 -0.93
CA PRO A 18 -3.16 -12.12 0.46
C PRO A 18 -2.34 -10.83 0.57
N GLU A 19 -1.39 -10.62 -0.33
CA GLU A 19 -0.52 -9.45 -0.38
C GLU A 19 -1.30 -8.19 -0.72
N ILE A 20 -2.20 -8.27 -1.72
CA ILE A 20 -3.06 -7.15 -2.12
C ILE A 20 -4.03 -6.80 -0.99
N ALA A 21 -4.64 -7.80 -0.35
CA ALA A 21 -5.51 -7.59 0.81
C ALA A 21 -4.74 -6.93 1.98
N ARG A 22 -3.48 -7.31 2.21
CA ARG A 22 -2.61 -6.68 3.21
C ARG A 22 -2.27 -5.24 2.88
N GLU A 23 -1.96 -4.94 1.62
CA GLU A 23 -1.70 -3.56 1.17
C GLU A 23 -2.94 -2.68 1.30
N LYS A 24 -4.13 -3.17 0.94
CA LYS A 24 -5.43 -2.47 1.13
C LYS A 24 -5.67 -2.13 2.60
N ARG A 25 -5.49 -3.11 3.50
CA ARG A 25 -5.61 -2.89 4.96
C ARG A 25 -4.59 -1.87 5.47
N THR A 26 -3.37 -1.93 4.97
CA THR A 26 -2.28 -1.04 5.40
C THR A 26 -2.57 0.41 5.00
N ILE A 27 -2.95 0.66 3.73
CA ILE A 27 -3.24 2.02 3.27
C ILE A 27 -4.50 2.58 3.95
N ARG A 28 -5.53 1.75 4.20
CA ARG A 28 -6.70 2.16 4.98
C ARG A 28 -6.30 2.65 6.37
N ALA A 29 -5.50 1.87 7.11
CA ALA A 29 -5.04 2.26 8.44
C ALA A 29 -4.20 3.57 8.40
N MET A 30 -3.36 3.75 7.37
CA MET A 30 -2.61 5.00 7.19
C MET A 30 -3.53 6.21 6.95
N VAL A 31 -4.55 6.04 6.10
CA VAL A 31 -5.55 7.08 5.80
C VAL A 31 -6.35 7.43 7.06
N GLU A 32 -6.79 6.45 7.84
CA GLU A 32 -7.51 6.67 9.10
C GLU A 32 -6.67 7.47 10.10
N ILE A 33 -5.39 7.13 10.27
CA ILE A 33 -4.46 7.87 11.14
C ILE A 33 -4.30 9.32 10.65
N TYR A 34 -4.12 9.53 9.35
CA TYR A 34 -3.95 10.86 8.77
C TYR A 34 -5.22 11.71 8.92
N CYS A 35 -6.38 11.14 8.59
CA CYS A 35 -7.68 11.79 8.66
C CYS A 35 -8.00 12.25 10.08
N ARG A 36 -7.76 11.39 11.07
CA ARG A 36 -7.98 11.74 12.49
C ARG A 36 -7.10 12.88 12.98
N ALA A 37 -5.88 13.00 12.44
CA ALA A 37 -4.96 14.04 12.87
C ALA A 37 -5.17 15.39 12.18
N HIS A 38 -5.70 15.40 10.95
CA HIS A 38 -5.78 16.63 10.14
C HIS A 38 -7.20 17.14 9.91
N HIS A 39 -8.20 16.25 9.87
CA HIS A 39 -9.56 16.62 9.46
C HIS A 39 -10.57 16.40 10.58
N ASP A 40 -10.69 15.16 11.07
CA ASP A 40 -11.73 14.80 12.03
C ASP A 40 -11.22 13.83 13.09
N PRO A 41 -10.86 14.31 14.29
CA PRO A 41 -10.32 13.49 15.36
C PRO A 41 -11.32 12.50 15.97
N ASN A 42 -12.64 12.70 15.80
CA ASN A 42 -13.68 11.91 16.45
C ASN A 42 -14.59 11.14 15.46
N GLY A 43 -14.47 11.40 14.17
CA GLY A 43 -15.26 10.76 13.12
C GLY A 43 -14.56 9.66 12.33
N GLY A 44 -15.28 9.14 11.33
CA GLY A 44 -14.76 8.19 10.35
C GLY A 44 -13.83 8.84 9.33
N ILE A 45 -13.55 8.13 8.23
CA ILE A 45 -12.79 8.70 7.11
C ILE A 45 -13.64 9.76 6.41
N CYS A 46 -13.18 11.01 6.37
CA CYS A 46 -13.84 12.11 5.65
C CYS A 46 -13.87 11.89 4.14
N LEU A 47 -14.64 12.68 3.40
CA LEU A 47 -14.82 12.54 1.95
C LEU A 47 -13.48 12.65 1.18
N ASP A 48 -12.62 13.61 1.53
CA ASP A 48 -11.32 13.80 0.86
C ASP A 48 -10.38 12.62 1.09
N CYS A 49 -10.32 12.12 2.33
CA CYS A 49 -9.51 10.95 2.65
C CYS A 49 -10.08 9.67 2.03
N ARG A 50 -11.41 9.59 1.88
CA ARG A 50 -12.07 8.47 1.20
C ARG A 50 -11.75 8.45 -0.29
N GLU A 51 -11.71 9.60 -0.97
CA GLU A 51 -11.28 9.68 -2.37
C GLU A 51 -9.88 9.06 -2.57
N VAL A 52 -8.94 9.35 -1.66
CA VAL A 52 -7.58 8.79 -1.71
C VAL A 52 -7.59 7.27 -1.48
N LEU A 53 -8.40 6.80 -0.52
CA LEU A 53 -8.52 5.38 -0.20
C LEU A 53 -9.12 4.59 -1.37
N ASP A 54 -10.23 5.06 -1.93
CA ASP A 54 -10.93 4.40 -3.03
C ASP A 54 -10.05 4.35 -4.28
N TYR A 55 -9.33 5.45 -4.56
CA TYR A 55 -8.34 5.48 -5.64
C TYR A 55 -7.23 4.44 -5.43
N ALA A 56 -6.70 4.32 -4.22
CA ALA A 56 -5.67 3.32 -3.91
C ALA A 56 -6.19 1.89 -4.05
N HIS A 57 -7.40 1.61 -3.57
CA HIS A 57 -8.05 0.31 -3.72
C HIS A 57 -8.24 -0.06 -5.18
N ALA A 58 -8.80 0.84 -5.99
CA ALA A 58 -9.01 0.62 -7.42
C ALA A 58 -7.71 0.32 -8.18
N ARG A 59 -6.57 0.87 -7.72
CA ARG A 59 -5.24 0.58 -8.27
C ARG A 59 -4.68 -0.76 -7.81
N LEU A 60 -4.94 -1.14 -6.57
CA LEU A 60 -4.58 -2.44 -6.02
C LEU A 60 -5.38 -3.56 -6.69
N ASP A 61 -6.65 -3.31 -7.04
CA ASP A 61 -7.50 -4.25 -7.76
C ASP A 61 -7.00 -4.60 -9.16
N ARG A 62 -6.29 -3.67 -9.78
CA ARG A 62 -5.75 -3.81 -11.14
C ARG A 62 -4.22 -3.93 -11.13
N CYS A 63 -3.65 -4.33 -10.00
CA CYS A 63 -2.21 -4.39 -9.85
C CYS A 63 -1.64 -5.54 -10.70
N PRO A 64 -0.75 -5.26 -11.69
CA PRO A 64 -0.21 -6.31 -12.55
C PRO A 64 0.75 -7.26 -11.82
N PHE A 65 1.22 -6.86 -10.63
CA PHE A 65 2.15 -7.67 -9.82
C PHE A 65 1.44 -8.61 -8.84
N GLY A 66 0.15 -8.39 -8.55
CA GLY A 66 -0.61 -9.24 -7.62
C GLY A 66 0.16 -9.62 -6.34
N GLY A 67 0.34 -10.93 -6.16
CA GLY A 67 1.03 -11.55 -5.01
C GLY A 67 2.56 -11.46 -5.04
N ASP A 68 3.18 -11.16 -6.18
CA ASP A 68 4.64 -11.01 -6.30
C ASP A 68 5.15 -9.66 -5.78
N LYS A 69 4.23 -8.80 -5.32
CA LYS A 69 4.55 -7.45 -4.85
C LYS A 69 5.05 -7.45 -3.41
N THR A 70 6.17 -6.78 -3.18
CA THR A 70 6.73 -6.58 -1.83
C THR A 70 6.05 -5.45 -1.03
N ASN A 71 5.92 -4.24 -1.61
CA ASN A 71 5.06 -3.17 -1.10
C ASN A 71 4.83 -2.06 -2.17
N CYS A 72 3.86 -1.17 -1.96
CA CYS A 72 3.64 -0.01 -2.83
C CYS A 72 4.84 0.95 -2.90
N ALA A 73 5.61 1.10 -1.82
CA ALA A 73 6.68 2.10 -1.70
C ALA A 73 7.91 1.76 -2.56
N GLN A 74 8.16 0.47 -2.81
CA GLN A 74 9.28 -0.07 -3.56
C GLN A 74 8.85 -0.59 -4.94
N CYS A 75 7.59 -0.39 -5.32
CA CYS A 75 7.09 -0.82 -6.62
C CYS A 75 7.79 -0.03 -7.74
N SER A 76 8.33 -0.75 -8.72
CA SER A 76 8.99 -0.18 -9.90
C SER A 76 8.02 0.54 -10.85
N ALA A 77 6.72 0.22 -10.78
CA ALA A 77 5.71 0.83 -11.63
C ALA A 77 5.23 2.18 -11.11
N HIS A 78 5.10 3.14 -12.03
CA HIS A 78 4.40 4.40 -11.79
C HIS A 78 2.89 4.23 -11.93
N CYS A 79 2.25 3.58 -10.96
CA CYS A 79 0.81 3.28 -11.00
C CYS A 79 -0.09 4.46 -10.57
N TYR A 80 0.45 5.46 -9.87
CA TYR A 80 -0.31 6.60 -9.36
C TYR A 80 -0.16 7.83 -10.26
N LYS A 81 -1.27 8.53 -10.49
CA LYS A 81 -1.25 9.88 -11.07
C LYS A 81 -0.40 10.80 -10.18
N PRO A 82 0.34 11.77 -10.75
CA PRO A 82 1.25 12.63 -9.99
C PRO A 82 0.59 13.29 -8.77
N ALA A 83 -0.61 13.86 -8.94
CA ALA A 83 -1.35 14.50 -7.85
C ALA A 83 -1.71 13.53 -6.71
N MET A 84 -2.24 12.35 -7.04
CA MET A 84 -2.57 11.32 -6.03
C MET A 84 -1.32 10.75 -5.37
N ARG A 85 -0.21 10.64 -6.11
CA ARG A 85 1.07 10.19 -5.55
C ARG A 85 1.56 11.14 -4.46
N VAL A 86 1.41 12.45 -4.65
CA VAL A 86 1.79 13.44 -3.62
C VAL A 86 0.95 13.25 -2.36
N ARG A 87 -0.38 13.18 -2.50
CA ARG A 87 -1.30 12.93 -1.37
C ARG A 87 -0.98 11.63 -0.63
N VAL A 88 -0.82 10.52 -1.35
CA VAL A 88 -0.50 9.22 -0.72
C VAL A 88 0.87 9.26 -0.04
N LYS A 89 1.88 9.90 -0.64
CA LYS A 89 3.20 10.05 0.00
C LYS A 89 3.12 10.86 1.30
N GLU A 90 2.31 11.91 1.32
CA GLU A 90 2.09 12.72 2.52
C GLU A 90 1.49 11.87 3.65
N ILE A 91 0.42 11.12 3.33
CA ILE A 91 -0.22 10.18 4.25
C ILE A 91 0.78 9.14 4.74
N MET A 92 1.55 8.50 3.86
CA MET A 92 2.56 7.51 4.22
C MET A 92 3.64 8.11 5.13
N ARG A 93 4.12 9.33 4.84
CA ARG A 93 5.15 10.02 5.64
C ARG A 93 4.64 10.36 7.04
N PHE A 94 3.36 10.76 7.15
CA PHE A 94 2.75 11.12 8.42
C PHE A 94 2.36 9.89 9.25
N ALA A 95 1.68 8.93 8.63
CA ALA A 95 1.11 7.77 9.28
C ALA A 95 2.12 6.63 9.48
N GLY A 96 3.16 6.52 8.63
CA GLY A 96 4.18 5.47 8.72
C GLY A 96 4.84 5.38 10.09
N PRO A 97 5.46 6.47 10.60
CA PRO A 97 6.05 6.49 11.94
C PRO A 97 5.01 6.24 13.05
N ARG A 98 3.78 6.75 12.89
CA ARG A 98 2.72 6.62 13.90
C ARG A 98 2.15 5.21 13.99
N MET A 99 2.04 4.51 12.85
CA MET A 99 1.69 3.09 12.78
C MET A 99 2.80 2.23 13.39
N ALA A 100 4.06 2.61 13.15
CA ALA A 100 5.24 1.99 13.75
C ALA A 100 5.28 2.16 15.28
N CYS A 101 4.92 3.33 15.80
CA CYS A 101 4.87 3.60 17.24
C CYS A 101 3.83 2.74 18.00
N ARG A 102 2.80 2.22 17.31
CA ARG A 102 1.82 1.30 17.92
C ARG A 102 2.35 -0.14 18.06
N HIS A 103 3.33 -0.53 17.24
CA HIS A 103 4.03 -1.82 17.28
C HIS A 103 5.56 -1.62 17.23
N PRO A 104 6.17 -1.09 18.30
CA PRO A 104 7.54 -0.57 18.29
C PRO A 104 8.60 -1.61 17.87
N ILE A 105 8.39 -2.88 18.23
CA ILE A 105 9.34 -3.97 17.94
C ILE A 105 9.32 -4.36 16.45
N LEU A 106 8.14 -4.34 15.80
CA LEU A 106 7.96 -4.73 14.41
C LEU A 106 8.44 -3.63 13.45
N ALA A 107 8.22 -2.37 13.83
CA ALA A 107 8.72 -1.20 13.14
C ALA A 107 10.24 -1.11 13.12
N LEU A 108 10.90 -1.37 14.25
CA LEU A 108 12.35 -1.33 14.35
C LEU A 108 13.01 -2.39 13.45
N ARG A 109 12.42 -3.60 13.37
CA ARG A 109 12.90 -4.67 12.46
C ARG A 109 12.70 -4.32 10.97
N HIS A 110 11.64 -3.61 10.61
CA HIS A 110 11.38 -3.21 9.23
C HIS A 110 12.28 -2.04 8.81
N GLN A 111 12.44 -1.03 9.67
CA GLN A 111 13.30 0.13 9.43
C GLN A 111 14.77 -0.29 9.24
N LEU A 112 15.26 -1.26 10.02
CA LEU A 112 16.62 -1.80 9.87
C LEU A 112 16.86 -2.57 8.55
N ARG A 113 15.81 -3.06 7.89
CA ARG A 113 15.92 -3.69 6.55
C ARG A 113 15.99 -2.66 5.42
N SER A 114 15.47 -1.44 5.61
CA SER A 114 15.54 -0.35 4.62
C SER A 114 16.90 0.37 4.59
N PHE A 115 17.80 0.13 5.57
CA PHE A 115 19.12 0.75 5.65
C PHE A 115 20.30 -0.12 5.17
N LYS A 116 20.06 -1.34 4.65
CA LYS A 116 21.14 -2.10 3.99
C LYS A 116 21.43 -1.48 2.62
N LYS A 117 22.45 -0.60 2.59
CA LYS A 117 23.06 -0.07 1.36
C LYS A 117 23.39 -1.24 0.41
N PRO A 118 23.07 -1.16 -0.89
CA PRO A 118 23.57 -2.15 -1.85
C PRO A 118 25.11 -2.14 -1.78
N LYS A 119 25.71 -3.32 -1.63
CA LYS A 119 27.17 -3.48 -1.76
C LYS A 119 27.55 -2.98 -3.15
N ARG A 120 28.34 -1.89 -3.23
CA ARG A 120 29.01 -1.47 -4.46
C ARG A 120 29.80 -2.68 -4.98
N LYS A 121 29.43 -3.23 -6.13
CA LYS A 121 30.31 -4.14 -6.86
C LYS A 121 31.48 -3.29 -7.35
N GLY A 122 32.67 -3.56 -6.81
CA GLY A 122 33.90 -2.99 -7.32
C GLY A 122 34.06 -3.37 -8.78
N THR A 123 34.40 -2.39 -9.60
CA THR A 123 34.90 -2.59 -10.96
C THR A 123 36.09 -3.53 -10.92
N LYS A 124 35.95 -4.67 -11.60
CA LYS A 124 37.07 -5.32 -12.30
C LYS A 124 36.54 -5.68 -13.68
N SER A 125 37.01 -4.96 -14.68
CA SER A 125 36.97 -5.40 -16.08
C SER A 125 38.40 -5.75 -16.49
N PRO A 126 38.56 -6.75 -17.39
CA PRO A 126 39.83 -7.41 -17.70
C PRO A 126 40.84 -6.49 -18.39
#